data_AF-A0A846PHS1-F1
#
_entry.id   AF-A0A846PHS1-F1
#
_cell.length_a   1.000
_cell.length_b   1.000
_cell.length_c   1.000
_cell.angle_alpha   90.00
_cell.angle_beta   90.00
_cell.angle_gamma   90.00
#
_symmetry.space_group_name_H-M   'P 1'
#
loop_
_entity.id
_entity.type
_entity.pdbx_description
1 polymer ?
#
loop_
_entity_poly.entity_id
_entity_poly.type
_entity_poly.pdbx_seq_one_letter_code
_entity_poly.pdbx_strand_id
1 'polypeptide(L)'
;MNMKYADLHLSPRLEDSERIAAIIRRASQLTYGLIAISLPQNVSRKEVRGLRAVCEANKMDFVSRVDLSPRTPRELTVSLRRLRRRFEVIAVMCKSKQIARQAGKDRRVDLLNFPFYDP
;
A
#
# COMPACT_ATOMS: atom_id res chain seq x y z
N MET A 1 -8.77 -9.06 22.73
CA MET A 1 -8.51 -8.51 21.37
C MET A 1 -9.37 -9.31 20.40
N ASN A 2 -10.28 -8.66 19.65
CA ASN A 2 -10.94 -9.32 18.53
C ASN A 2 -9.96 -9.39 17.36
N MET A 3 -9.85 -10.55 16.72
CA MET A 3 -9.04 -10.75 15.53
C MET A 3 -9.60 -9.89 14.38
N LYS A 4 -8.73 -9.12 13.70
CA LYS A 4 -9.10 -8.36 12.50
C LYS A 4 -8.50 -9.06 11.28
N TYR A 5 -9.33 -9.30 10.26
CA TYR A 5 -8.85 -9.64 8.92
C TYR A 5 -8.42 -8.36 8.20
N ALA A 6 -7.25 -8.38 7.55
CA ALA A 6 -6.69 -7.23 6.86
C ALA A 6 -6.25 -7.60 5.44
N ASP A 7 -6.65 -6.79 4.46
CA ASP A 7 -6.07 -6.83 3.13
C ASP A 7 -5.05 -5.71 3.01
N LEU A 8 -3.78 -6.05 2.80
CA LEU A 8 -2.70 -5.08 2.75
C LEU A 8 -2.39 -4.59 1.32
N HIS A 9 -3.10 -5.04 0.28
CA HIS A 9 -2.77 -4.70 -1.11
C HIS A 9 -3.99 -4.49 -2.01
N LEU A 10 -4.96 -3.72 -1.55
CA LEU A 10 -6.10 -3.34 -2.39
C LEU A 10 -5.65 -2.32 -3.44
N SER A 11 -5.77 -2.65 -4.73
CA SER A 11 -5.28 -1.81 -5.83
C SER A 11 -6.40 -1.43 -6.82
N PRO A 12 -7.41 -0.65 -6.40
CA PRO A 12 -8.45 -0.17 -7.29
C PRO A 12 -7.90 0.88 -8.26
N ARG A 13 -8.60 1.10 -9.38
CA ARG A 13 -8.33 2.26 -10.24
C ARG A 13 -8.80 3.52 -9.52
N LEU A 14 -7.87 4.43 -9.22
CA LEU A 14 -8.15 5.59 -8.35
C LEU A 14 -8.95 6.72 -9.03
N GLU A 15 -9.12 6.65 -10.34
CA GLU A 15 -9.86 7.64 -11.15
C GLU A 15 -11.39 7.47 -11.05
N ASP A 16 -11.86 6.34 -10.52
CA ASP A 16 -13.26 5.93 -10.53
C ASP A 16 -13.75 5.80 -9.08
N SER A 17 -14.35 6.87 -8.56
CA SER A 17 -14.81 6.96 -7.16
C SER A 17 -15.91 5.95 -6.84
N GLU A 18 -16.81 5.67 -7.78
CA GLU A 18 -17.87 4.67 -7.62
C GLU A 18 -17.29 3.27 -7.50
N ARG A 19 -16.32 2.94 -8.35
CA ARG A 19 -15.63 1.64 -8.31
C ARG A 19 -14.80 1.46 -7.04
N ILE A 20 -14.12 2.51 -6.58
CA ILE A 20 -13.41 2.49 -5.29
C ILE A 20 -14.39 2.18 -4.16
N ALA A 21 -15.50 2.92 -4.08
CA ALA A 21 -16.51 2.71 -3.05
C ALA A 21 -17.13 1.30 -3.13
N ALA A 22 -17.34 0.78 -4.35
CA ALA A 22 -17.84 -0.57 -4.54
C ALA A 22 -16.88 -1.63 -4.01
N ILE A 23 -15.57 -1.51 -4.28
CA ILE A 23 -14.56 -2.45 -3.78
C ILE A 23 -14.46 -2.37 -2.25
N ILE A 24 -14.45 -1.16 -1.67
CA ILE A 24 -14.42 -0.97 -0.21
C ILE A 24 -15.64 -1.62 0.45
N ARG A 25 -16.83 -1.41 -0.11
CA ARG A 25 -18.06 -2.04 0.37
C ARG A 25 -18.01 -3.56 0.25
N ARG A 26 -17.43 -4.11 -0.82
CA ARG A 26 -17.20 -5.56 -0.95
C ARG A 26 -16.24 -6.07 0.12
N ALA A 27 -15.14 -5.38 0.39
CA ALA A 27 -14.23 -5.75 1.49
C ALA A 27 -14.94 -5.77 2.85
N SER A 28 -15.80 -4.78 3.09
CA SER A 28 -16.64 -4.72 4.29
C SER A 28 -17.60 -5.89 4.42
N GLN A 29 -18.29 -6.25 3.33
CA GLN A 29 -19.16 -7.44 3.25
C GLN A 29 -18.39 -8.75 3.49
N LEU A 30 -17.11 -8.81 3.11
CA LEU A 30 -16.22 -9.94 3.35
C LEU A 30 -15.58 -9.93 4.76
N THR A 31 -16.04 -9.06 5.65
CA THR A 31 -15.62 -9.00 7.07
C THR A 31 -14.16 -8.57 7.30
N TYR A 32 -13.51 -7.98 6.31
CA TYR A 32 -12.25 -7.27 6.54
C TYR A 32 -12.48 -6.11 7.51
N GLY A 33 -11.55 -5.91 8.44
CA GLY A 33 -11.57 -4.78 9.37
C GLY A 33 -10.64 -3.64 8.96
N LEU A 34 -9.67 -3.93 8.09
CA LEU A 34 -8.64 -3.01 7.63
C LEU A 34 -8.28 -3.28 6.18
N ILE A 35 -8.12 -2.21 5.41
CA ILE A 35 -7.61 -2.27 4.05
C ILE A 35 -6.46 -1.29 3.87
N ALA A 36 -5.41 -1.72 3.19
CA ALA A 36 -4.37 -0.84 2.69
C ALA A 36 -4.52 -0.65 1.18
N ILE A 37 -4.61 0.60 0.75
CA ILE A 37 -4.77 0.95 -0.68
C ILE A 37 -3.44 1.43 -1.22
N SER A 38 -3.00 0.86 -2.34
CA SER A 38 -1.80 1.32 -3.04
C SER A 38 -2.06 2.63 -3.77
N LEU A 39 -1.26 3.67 -3.48
CA LEU A 39 -1.41 5.00 -4.06
C LEU A 39 -0.15 5.44 -4.80
N PRO A 40 -0.29 6.33 -5.80
CA PRO A 40 0.82 6.99 -6.46
C PRO A 40 1.74 7.72 -5.48
N GLN A 41 3.04 7.71 -5.74
CA GLN A 41 4.04 8.39 -4.89
C GLN A 41 3.79 9.90 -4.75
N ASN A 42 3.12 10.53 -5.73
CA ASN A 42 2.79 11.95 -5.75
C ASN A 42 1.36 12.25 -5.28
N VAL A 43 0.62 11.26 -4.75
CA VAL A 43 -0.75 11.47 -4.23
C VAL A 43 -0.79 12.63 -3.23
N SER A 44 -1.79 13.49 -3.39
CA SER A 44 -1.99 14.65 -2.53
C SER A 44 -2.61 14.27 -1.19
N ARG A 45 -2.40 15.10 -0.17
CA ARG A 45 -3.08 14.94 1.13
C ARG A 45 -4.60 15.07 1.01
N LYS A 46 -5.11 15.77 0.00
CA LYS A 46 -6.55 15.92 -0.24
C LYS A 46 -7.15 14.59 -0.69
N GLU A 47 -6.52 13.92 -1.65
CA GLU A 47 -6.96 12.60 -2.14
C GLU A 47 -6.91 11.54 -1.03
N VAL A 48 -5.81 11.49 -0.25
CA VAL A 48 -5.69 10.56 0.89
C VAL A 48 -6.81 10.77 1.91
N ARG A 49 -7.15 12.03 2.21
CA ARG A 49 -8.28 12.35 3.12
C ARG A 49 -9.63 11.95 2.54
N GLY A 50 -9.84 12.15 1.23
CA GLY A 50 -11.04 11.70 0.54
C GLY A 50 -11.24 10.19 0.64
N LEU A 51 -10.20 9.41 0.36
CA LEU A 51 -10.23 7.95 0.50
C LEU A 51 -10.50 7.51 1.94
N ARG A 52 -9.89 8.18 2.92
CA ARG A 52 -10.14 7.90 4.34
C ARG A 52 -11.62 8.09 4.69
N ALA A 53 -12.22 9.19 4.27
CA ALA A 53 -13.65 9.45 4.51
C ALA A 53 -14.56 8.38 3.88
N VAL A 54 -14.23 7.90 2.67
CA VAL A 54 -14.99 6.81 2.02
C VAL A 54 -14.86 5.51 2.81
N CYS A 55 -13.67 5.16 3.32
CA CYS A 55 -13.47 3.96 4.12
C CYS A 55 -14.22 4.03 5.46
N GLU A 56 -14.15 5.18 6.15
CA GLU A 56 -14.85 5.43 7.41
C GLU A 56 -16.38 5.31 7.25
N ALA A 57 -16.94 5.86 6.17
CA ALA A 57 -18.35 5.71 5.83
C ALA A 57 -18.78 4.24 5.63
N ASN A 58 -17.85 3.35 5.32
CA ASN A 58 -18.06 1.90 5.15
C ASN A 58 -17.58 1.07 6.35
N LYS A 59 -17.26 1.71 7.49
CA LYS A 59 -16.74 1.08 8.72
C LYS A 59 -15.45 0.29 8.50
N MET A 60 -14.59 0.75 7.59
CA MET A 60 -13.30 0.13 7.26
C MET A 60 -12.15 1.01 7.75
N ASP A 61 -11.16 0.41 8.43
CA ASP A 61 -9.91 1.10 8.72
C ASP A 61 -9.08 1.24 7.43
N PHE A 62 -8.53 2.43 7.21
CA PHE A 62 -7.75 2.75 6.02
C PHE A 62 -6.27 2.99 6.34
N VAL A 63 -5.41 2.32 5.57
CA VAL A 63 -3.95 2.48 5.58
C VAL A 63 -3.46 2.91 4.20
N SER A 64 -2.67 3.98 4.16
CA SER A 64 -1.98 4.42 2.95
C SER A 64 -0.77 3.53 2.64
N ARG A 65 -0.79 2.87 1.47
CA ARG A 65 0.32 2.06 0.97
C ARG A 65 0.94 2.68 -0.27
N VAL A 66 2.24 2.49 -0.44
CA VAL A 66 2.95 2.74 -1.71
C VAL A 66 3.76 1.53 -2.10
N ASP A 67 3.71 1.18 -3.39
CA ASP A 67 4.56 0.15 -3.98
C ASP A 67 5.75 0.78 -4.70
N LEU A 68 6.95 0.34 -4.34
CA LEU A 68 8.20 0.73 -4.99
C LEU A 68 8.74 -0.42 -5.85
N SER A 69 9.22 -0.11 -7.05
CA SER A 69 9.92 -1.06 -7.93
C SER A 69 11.28 -0.47 -8.36
N PRO A 70 12.21 -0.23 -7.42
CA PRO A 70 13.49 0.40 -7.70
C PRO A 70 14.37 -0.49 -8.60
N ARG A 71 15.18 0.14 -9.45
CA ARG A 71 16.18 -0.55 -10.28
C ARG A 71 17.52 -0.69 -9.55
N THR A 72 17.81 0.22 -8.61
CA THR A 72 19.07 0.22 -7.85
C THR A 72 18.86 0.44 -6.35
N PRO A 73 19.78 -0.02 -5.48
CA PRO A 73 19.74 0.28 -4.04
C PRO A 73 19.76 1.78 -3.72
N ARG A 74 20.43 2.58 -4.54
CA ARG A 74 20.49 4.05 -4.40
C ARG A 74 19.12 4.67 -4.63
N GLU A 75 18.43 4.27 -5.69
CA GLU A 75 17.07 4.72 -6.01
C GLU A 75 16.08 4.37 -4.89
N LEU A 76 16.16 3.14 -4.36
CA LEU A 76 15.37 2.72 -3.21
C LEU A 76 15.61 3.65 -2.01
N THR A 77 16.87 3.89 -1.66
CA THR A 77 17.24 4.72 -0.51
C THR A 77 16.70 6.15 -0.62
N VAL A 78 16.80 6.75 -1.81
CA VAL A 78 16.25 8.09 -2.10
C VAL A 78 14.73 8.09 -1.94
N SER A 79 14.06 7.09 -2.52
CA SER A 79 12.59 6.95 -2.44
C SER A 79 12.12 6.81 -0.98
N LEU A 80 12.79 5.97 -0.18
CA LEU A 80 12.47 5.74 1.23
C LEU A 80 12.64 7.01 2.08
N ARG A 81 13.66 7.83 1.83
CA ARG A 81 13.85 9.12 2.55
C ARG A 81 12.66 10.05 2.32
N ARG A 82 12.15 10.10 1.10
CA ARG A 82 11.03 10.97 0.71
C ARG A 82 9.68 10.45 1.20
N LEU A 83 9.47 9.13 1.18
CA LEU A 83 8.13 8.54 1.30
C LEU A 83 7.79 8.06 2.71
N ARG A 84 8.77 7.74 3.56
CA ARG A 84 8.51 7.12 4.87
C ARG A 84 7.58 7.93 5.80
N ARG A 85 7.63 9.27 5.71
CA ARG A 85 6.77 10.17 6.49
C ARG A 85 5.43 10.49 5.81
N ARG A 86 5.20 9.99 4.60
CA ARG A 86 4.00 10.24 3.78
C ARG A 86 3.06 9.05 3.70
N PHE A 87 3.61 7.84 3.84
CA PHE A 87 2.89 6.58 3.74
C PHE A 87 3.02 5.80 5.04
N GLU A 88 1.94 5.10 5.39
CA GLU A 88 1.89 4.22 6.56
C GLU A 88 2.57 2.88 6.27
N VAL A 89 2.42 2.37 5.05
CA VAL A 89 3.05 1.12 4.56
C VAL A 89 3.84 1.38 3.28
N ILE A 90 5.08 0.92 3.24
CA ILE A 90 5.94 0.90 2.06
C ILE A 90 6.26 -0.55 1.71
N ALA A 91 5.80 -0.98 0.53
CA ALA A 91 6.13 -2.27 -0.04
C ALA A 91 7.17 -2.13 -1.16
N VAL A 92 8.10 -3.08 -1.25
CA VAL A 92 9.16 -3.06 -2.27
C VAL A 92 9.11 -4.32 -3.12
N MET A 93 8.92 -4.16 -4.42
CA MET A 93 9.06 -5.21 -5.43
C MET A 93 10.54 -5.52 -5.67
N CYS A 94 10.97 -6.67 -5.19
CA CYS A 94 12.35 -7.14 -5.18
C CYS A 94 12.70 -7.92 -6.44
N LYS A 95 13.00 -7.22 -7.53
CA LYS A 95 13.36 -7.82 -8.83
C LYS A 95 14.80 -8.35 -8.92
N SER A 96 15.62 -8.12 -7.90
CA SER A 96 17.00 -8.63 -7.85
C SER A 96 17.47 -8.90 -6.42
N LYS A 97 18.48 -9.76 -6.26
CA LYS A 97 19.10 -10.06 -4.95
C LYS A 97 19.63 -8.79 -4.26
N GLN A 98 20.17 -7.84 -5.03
CA GLN A 98 20.69 -6.58 -4.49
C GLN A 98 19.57 -5.71 -3.89
N ILE A 99 18.44 -5.59 -4.59
CA ILE A 99 17.26 -4.87 -4.07
C ILE A 99 16.69 -5.57 -2.84
N ALA A 100 16.52 -6.90 -2.88
CA ALA A 100 16.00 -7.68 -1.76
C ALA A 100 16.84 -7.49 -0.49
N ARG A 101 18.17 -7.59 -0.59
CA ARG A 101 19.09 -7.37 0.54
C ARG A 101 19.02 -5.95 1.07
N GLN A 102 18.96 -4.95 0.19
CA GLN A 102 18.87 -3.56 0.62
C GLN A 102 17.52 -3.27 1.30
N ALA A 103 16.42 -3.76 0.74
CA ALA A 103 15.08 -3.56 1.28
C ALA A 103 14.92 -4.27 2.63
N GLY A 104 15.39 -5.52 2.76
CA GLY A 104 15.26 -6.30 4.00
C GLY A 104 16.06 -5.78 5.19
N LYS A 105 17.16 -5.03 4.97
CA LYS A 105 17.92 -4.41 6.06
C LYS A 105 17.46 -2.99 6.42
N ASP A 106 16.69 -2.35 5.55
CA ASP A 106 16.28 -0.96 5.73
C ASP A 106 14.94 -0.90 6.49
N ARG A 107 14.97 -0.43 7.74
CA ARG A 107 13.81 -0.37 8.65
C ARG A 107 12.66 0.53 8.18
N ARG A 108 12.79 1.19 7.03
CA ARG A 108 11.75 2.02 6.41
C ARG A 108 10.91 1.25 5.40
N VAL A 109 11.24 0.00 5.12
CA VAL A 109 10.46 -0.93 4.31
C VAL A 109 9.62 -1.80 5.23
N ASP A 110 8.33 -1.89 4.95
CA ASP A 110 7.38 -2.67 5.77
C ASP A 110 7.11 -4.05 5.14
N LEU A 111 7.04 -4.11 3.80
CA LEU A 111 6.76 -5.35 3.06
C LEU A 111 7.77 -5.59 1.92
N LEU A 112 8.20 -6.85 1.78
CA LEU A 112 8.99 -7.32 0.65
C LEU A 112 8.10 -8.14 -0.28
N ASN A 113 7.91 -7.67 -1.50
CA ASN A 113 7.21 -8.41 -2.54
C ASN A 113 8.25 -9.03 -3.48
N PHE A 114 8.11 -10.31 -3.80
CA PHE A 114 8.92 -10.96 -4.82
C PHE A 114 8.08 -11.19 -6.06
N PRO A 115 8.64 -11.06 -7.27
CA PRO A 115 7.93 -11.45 -8.47
C PRO A 115 7.54 -12.94 -8.35
N PHE A 116 6.26 -13.21 -8.57
CA PHE A 116 5.78 -14.58 -8.70
C PHE A 116 6.18 -15.06 -10.10
N TYR A 117 7.09 -16.03 -10.15
CA TYR A 117 7.34 -16.80 -11.36
C TYR A 117 6.48 -18.06 -11.21
N ASP A 118 5.47 -18.20 -12.06
CA ASP A 118 4.78 -19.48 -12.20
C ASP A 118 5.82 -20.49 -12.75
N PRO A 119 6.04 -21.64 -12.09
CA PRO A 119 7.07 -22.60 -12.48
C PRO A 119 6.82 -23.23 -13.86
#